data_AF-A0A928Q8L8-F1
#
_entry.id   AF-A0A928Q8L8-F1
#
_cell.length_a   1.000
_cell.length_b   1.000
_cell.length_c   1.000
_cell.angle_alpha   90.00
_cell.angle_beta   90.00
_cell.angle_gamma   90.00
#
_symmetry.space_group_name_H-M   'P 1'
#
loop_
_entity.id
_entity.type
_entity.pdbx_description
1 polymer ?
#
loop_
_entity_poly.entity_id
_entity_poly.type
_entity_poly.pdbx_seq_one_letter_code
_entity_poly.pdbx_strand_id
1 'polypeptide(L)'
;MSSLSKQIESFCSEIKKEISHWEDIKDNGCSDTFWCDGVNMDLTRNHILYYKRQLRELCEENNLPLPDEYFLPTPPKVAFTYMADLKCERAKKLKPFNNITHEKIEYNSEQLSLL
;
A
#
# COMPACT_ATOMS: atom_id res chain seq x y z
N MET A 1 23.31 -11.60 -13.97
CA MET A 1 22.64 -10.56 -13.17
C MET A 1 23.47 -10.27 -11.94
N SER A 2 23.88 -9.02 -11.72
CA SER A 2 24.62 -8.60 -10.52
C SER A 2 23.70 -8.63 -9.28
N SER A 3 24.29 -8.72 -8.08
CA SER A 3 23.52 -8.64 -6.83
C SER A 3 22.65 -7.38 -6.75
N LEU A 4 23.14 -6.27 -7.31
CA LEU A 4 22.46 -4.98 -7.36
C LEU A 4 21.20 -5.02 -8.24
N SER A 5 21.29 -5.57 -9.46
CA SER A 5 20.12 -5.70 -10.33
C SER A 5 19.00 -6.51 -9.69
N LYS A 6 19.34 -7.59 -8.96
CA LYS A 6 18.36 -8.41 -8.25
C LYS A 6 17.69 -7.64 -7.10
N GLN A 7 18.41 -6.78 -6.40
CA GLN A 7 17.84 -5.95 -5.33
C GLN A 7 16.86 -4.91 -5.89
N ILE A 8 17.23 -4.25 -6.99
CA ILE A 8 16.34 -3.31 -7.70
C ILE A 8 15.07 -4.02 -8.15
N GLU A 9 15.19 -5.17 -8.84
CA GLU A 9 14.07 -5.99 -9.28
C GLU A 9 13.18 -6.43 -8.10
N SER A 10 13.80 -6.82 -6.97
CA SER A 10 13.08 -7.19 -5.75
C SER A 10 12.25 -6.02 -5.20
N PHE A 11 12.82 -4.82 -5.07
CA PHE A 11 12.07 -3.66 -4.58
C PHE A 11 10.95 -3.25 -5.53
N CYS A 12 11.19 -3.29 -6.85
CA CYS A 12 10.17 -3.02 -7.86
C CYS A 12 9.00 -4.03 -7.77
N SER A 13 9.31 -5.31 -7.56
CA SER A 13 8.30 -6.35 -7.36
C SER A 13 7.49 -6.12 -6.09
N GLU A 14 8.13 -5.80 -4.97
CA GLU A 14 7.42 -5.55 -3.71
C GLU A 14 6.55 -4.28 -3.78
N ILE A 15 6.99 -3.21 -4.46
CA ILE A 15 6.13 -2.02 -4.68
C ILE A 15 4.84 -2.40 -5.40
N LYS A 16 4.94 -3.14 -6.52
CA LYS A 16 3.77 -3.56 -7.30
C LYS A 16 2.84 -4.48 -6.50
N LYS A 17 3.42 -5.42 -5.75
CA LYS A 17 2.69 -6.35 -4.89
C LYS A 17 1.95 -5.63 -3.77
N GLU A 18 2.60 -4.71 -3.06
CA GLU A 18 1.96 -3.96 -1.97
C GLU A 18 0.89 -2.99 -2.52
N ILE A 19 1.07 -2.39 -3.70
CA ILE A 19 0.01 -1.60 -4.35
C ILE A 19 -1.21 -2.48 -4.65
N SER A 20 -1.00 -3.64 -5.27
CA SER A 20 -2.08 -4.58 -5.57
C SER A 20 -2.77 -5.08 -4.30
N HIS A 21 -2.01 -5.32 -3.23
CA HIS A 21 -2.58 -5.71 -1.94
C HIS A 21 -3.40 -4.59 -1.30
N TRP A 22 -2.93 -3.34 -1.38
CA TRP A 22 -3.67 -2.18 -0.89
C TRP A 22 -5.01 -2.01 -1.61
N GLU A 23 -5.03 -2.21 -2.94
CA GLU A 23 -6.25 -2.19 -3.75
C GLU A 23 -7.20 -3.33 -3.39
N ASP A 24 -6.67 -4.54 -3.16
CA ASP A 24 -7.45 -5.68 -2.70
C ASP A 24 -8.10 -5.42 -1.33
N ILE A 25 -7.37 -4.84 -0.38
CA ILE A 25 -7.95 -4.45 0.92
C ILE A 25 -9.02 -3.36 0.74
N LYS A 26 -8.81 -2.38 -0.14
CA LYS A 26 -9.80 -1.34 -0.44
C LYS A 26 -11.12 -1.95 -0.92
N ASP A 27 -11.05 -2.93 -1.82
CA ASP A 27 -12.23 -3.45 -2.51
C ASP A 27 -12.88 -4.64 -1.76
N ASN A 28 -12.08 -5.47 -1.11
CA ASN A 28 -12.51 -6.73 -0.49
C ASN A 28 -12.32 -6.79 1.03
N GLY A 29 -11.57 -5.86 1.61
CA GLY A 29 -11.14 -5.91 3.01
C GLY A 29 -10.03 -6.93 3.26
N CYS A 30 -9.60 -7.07 4.51
CA CYS A 30 -8.60 -8.05 4.94
C CYS A 30 -9.16 -9.07 5.94
N SER A 31 -8.29 -9.93 6.50
CA SER A 31 -8.65 -11.00 7.44
C SER A 31 -8.31 -10.71 8.91
N ASP A 32 -7.67 -9.57 9.21
CA ASP A 32 -7.31 -9.14 10.57
C ASP A 32 -8.52 -9.03 11.49
N THR A 33 -8.59 -9.82 12.56
CA THR A 33 -9.75 -9.82 13.46
C THR A 33 -9.76 -8.70 14.50
N PHE A 34 -8.64 -8.00 14.67
CA PHE A 34 -8.43 -7.01 15.73
C PHE A 34 -8.48 -5.59 15.22
N TRP A 35 -8.07 -5.36 13.96
CA TRP A 35 -8.01 -4.03 13.37
C TRP A 35 -8.92 -3.88 12.16
N CYS A 36 -9.34 -2.64 11.91
CA CYS A 36 -10.12 -2.31 10.72
C CYS A 36 -9.22 -2.36 9.46
N ASP A 37 -9.85 -2.40 8.28
CA ASP A 37 -9.16 -2.43 6.99
C ASP A 37 -8.23 -1.23 6.82
N GLY A 38 -8.66 -0.04 7.26
CA GLY A 38 -7.85 1.19 7.17
C GLY A 38 -6.49 1.12 7.86
N VAL A 39 -6.37 0.38 8.98
CA VAL A 39 -5.08 0.15 9.64
C VAL A 39 -4.16 -0.69 8.75
N ASN A 40 -4.70 -1.77 8.17
CA ASN A 40 -3.96 -2.65 7.29
C ASN A 40 -3.55 -1.93 6.00
N MET A 41 -4.42 -1.08 5.46
CA MET A 41 -4.11 -0.21 4.32
C MET A 41 -2.95 0.77 4.63
N ASP A 42 -2.89 1.35 5.83
CA ASP A 42 -1.77 2.22 6.21
C ASP A 42 -0.46 1.44 6.40
N LEU A 43 -0.51 0.22 6.93
CA LEU A 43 0.66 -0.68 7.02
C LEU A 43 1.22 -1.00 5.62
N THR A 44 0.37 -1.45 4.70
CA THR A 44 0.75 -1.70 3.30
C THR A 44 1.30 -0.44 2.63
N ARG A 45 0.69 0.73 2.88
CA ARG A 45 1.19 2.02 2.40
C ARG A 45 2.60 2.33 2.94
N ASN A 46 2.88 2.02 4.19
CA ASN A 46 4.20 2.21 4.80
C ASN A 46 5.25 1.28 4.18
N HIS A 47 4.89 0.04 3.80
CA HIS A 47 5.78 -0.84 3.04
C HIS A 47 6.13 -0.25 1.66
N ILE A 48 5.15 0.27 0.92
CA ILE A 48 5.38 0.93 -0.38
C ILE A 48 6.38 2.09 -0.23
N LEU A 49 6.18 2.95 0.78
CA LEU A 49 7.09 4.07 1.05
C LEU A 49 8.50 3.60 1.42
N TYR A 50 8.60 2.53 2.21
CA TYR A 50 9.87 1.91 2.57
C TYR A 50 10.61 1.42 1.31
N TYR A 51 9.97 0.62 0.46
CA TYR A 51 10.61 0.10 -0.75
C TYR A 51 11.00 1.19 -1.74
N LYS A 52 10.16 2.22 -1.92
CA LYS A 52 10.52 3.38 -2.74
C LYS A 52 11.75 4.11 -2.20
N ARG A 53 11.83 4.30 -0.88
CA ARG A 53 12.99 4.92 -0.24
C ARG A 53 14.26 4.08 -0.47
N GLN A 54 14.20 2.78 -0.24
CA GLN A 54 15.34 1.87 -0.46
C GLN A 54 15.79 1.88 -1.92
N LEU A 55 14.84 1.87 -2.86
CA LEU A 55 15.10 1.94 -4.29
C LEU A 55 15.78 3.26 -4.68
N ARG A 56 15.32 4.39 -4.12
CA ARG A 56 15.95 5.69 -4.33
C ARG A 56 17.38 5.72 -3.82
N GLU A 57 17.59 5.37 -2.55
CA GLU A 57 18.91 5.36 -1.90
C GLU A 57 19.89 4.48 -2.69
N LEU A 58 19.46 3.28 -3.08
CA LEU A 58 20.28 2.34 -3.86
C LEU A 58 20.65 2.88 -5.26
N CYS A 59 19.71 3.48 -5.97
CA CYS A 59 19.97 4.07 -7.29
C CYS A 59 20.89 5.30 -7.19
N GLU A 60 20.67 6.18 -6.22
CA GLU A 60 21.48 7.38 -5.98
C GLU A 60 22.94 7.01 -5.64
N GLU A 61 23.15 6.05 -4.72
CA GLU A 61 24.49 5.58 -4.33
C GLU A 61 25.28 4.96 -5.49
N ASN A 62 24.58 4.36 -6.46
CA ASN A 62 25.20 3.66 -7.59
C ASN A 62 25.14 4.46 -8.91
N ASN A 63 24.68 5.73 -8.87
CA ASN A 63 24.47 6.58 -10.06
C ASN A 63 23.62 5.91 -11.14
N LEU A 64 22.57 5.19 -10.74
CA LEU A 64 21.63 4.53 -11.62
C LEU A 64 20.34 5.34 -11.77
N PRO A 65 19.65 5.27 -12.93
CA PRO A 65 18.32 5.83 -13.06
C PRO A 65 17.33 5.09 -12.16
N LEU A 66 16.30 5.82 -11.71
CA LEU A 66 15.16 5.21 -11.01
C LEU A 66 14.31 4.43 -12.02
N PRO A 67 13.87 3.21 -11.69
CA PRO A 67 12.99 2.44 -12.55
C PRO A 67 11.54 2.94 -12.46
N ASP A 68 10.72 2.59 -13.45
CA ASP A 68 9.34 3.08 -13.60
C ASP A 68 8.46 2.81 -12.37
N GLU A 69 8.65 1.67 -11.70
CA GLU A 69 7.89 1.29 -10.50
C GLU A 69 8.03 2.29 -9.35
N TYR A 70 9.13 3.03 -9.29
CA TYR A 70 9.31 4.10 -8.30
C TYR A 70 8.24 5.20 -8.44
N PHE A 71 7.81 5.46 -9.68
CA PHE A 71 6.87 6.53 -10.05
C PHE A 71 5.39 6.09 -10.03
N LEU A 72 5.11 4.81 -9.76
CA LEU A 72 3.74 4.37 -9.46
C LEU A 72 3.20 5.22 -8.31
N PRO A 73 1.92 5.63 -8.31
CA PRO A 73 1.40 6.51 -7.28
C PRO A 73 1.40 5.80 -5.93
N THR A 74 1.78 6.51 -4.86
CA THR A 74 1.62 5.98 -3.51
C THR A 74 0.14 6.10 -3.12
N PRO A 75 -0.51 5.03 -2.60
CA PRO A 75 -1.88 5.14 -2.16
C PRO A 75 -2.11 6.25 -1.11
N PRO A 76 -3.29 6.88 -1.10
CA PRO A 76 -3.60 7.92 -0.12
C PRO A 76 -3.64 7.34 1.29
N LYS A 77 -3.53 8.23 2.29
CA LYS A 77 -3.87 7.85 3.66
C LYS A 77 -5.38 7.62 3.76
N VAL A 78 -5.76 6.62 4.54
CA VAL A 78 -7.15 6.23 4.78
C VAL A 78 -7.42 6.33 6.27
N ALA A 79 -8.66 6.63 6.66
CA ALA A 79 -9.05 6.61 8.07
C ALA A 79 -8.79 5.22 8.67
N PHE A 80 -8.16 5.16 9.86
CA PHE A 80 -7.87 3.89 10.52
C PHE A 80 -9.13 3.08 10.85
N THR A 81 -10.28 3.72 10.94
CA THR A 81 -11.58 3.07 11.18
C THR A 81 -12.30 2.63 9.91
N TYR A 82 -11.68 2.78 8.74
CA TYR A 82 -12.24 2.35 7.46
C TYR A 82 -12.45 0.84 7.43
N MET A 83 -13.61 0.41 6.94
CA MET A 83 -13.92 -0.98 6.61
C MET A 83 -14.45 -1.05 5.17
N ALA A 84 -13.92 -1.98 4.39
CA ALA A 84 -14.34 -2.20 3.00
C ALA A 84 -15.80 -2.70 2.93
N ASP A 85 -16.17 -3.61 3.83
CA ASP A 85 -17.56 -4.09 3.99
C ASP A 85 -18.08 -3.83 5.41
N LEU A 86 -19.04 -2.91 5.53
CA LEU A 86 -19.72 -2.60 6.80
C LEU A 86 -20.67 -3.70 7.27
N LYS A 87 -21.06 -4.64 6.39
CA LYS A 87 -22.02 -5.71 6.70
C LYS A 87 -21.33 -7.00 7.14
N CYS A 88 -20.02 -7.13 6.94
CA CYS A 88 -19.28 -8.32 7.33
C CYS A 88 -19.31 -8.53 8.86
N GLU A 89 -19.16 -9.78 9.29
CA GLU A 89 -19.13 -10.13 10.72
C GLU A 89 -18.00 -9.42 11.49
N ARG A 90 -16.90 -9.10 10.79
CA ARG A 90 -15.77 -8.36 11.34
C ARG A 90 -16.15 -6.92 11.69
N ALA A 91 -16.83 -6.22 10.79
CA ALA A 91 -17.34 -4.88 11.06
C ALA A 91 -18.30 -4.87 12.26
N LYS A 92 -19.20 -5.85 12.35
CA LYS A 92 -20.11 -5.99 13.50
C LYS A 92 -19.36 -6.16 14.82
N LYS A 93 -18.29 -6.96 14.84
CA LYS A 93 -17.45 -7.20 16.04
C LYS A 93 -16.61 -5.99 16.42
N LEU A 94 -16.13 -5.21 15.46
CA LEU A 94 -15.28 -4.05 15.69
C LEU A 94 -16.07 -2.78 16.07
N LYS A 95 -17.35 -2.70 15.66
CA LYS A 95 -18.21 -1.52 15.88
C LYS A 95 -18.37 -1.07 17.34
N PRO A 96 -18.42 -1.95 18.35
CA PRO A 96 -18.48 -1.52 19.75
C PRO A 96 -17.22 -0.80 20.24
N PHE A 97 -16.07 -1.02 19.58
CA PHE A 97 -14.76 -0.50 19.98
C PHE A 97 -14.26 0.63 19.08
N ASN A 98 -14.86 0.80 17.89
CA ASN A 98 -14.38 1.70 16.86
C ASN A 98 -15.55 2.46 16.21
N ASN A 99 -15.33 3.73 15.87
CA ASN A 99 -16.26 4.49 15.02
C ASN A 99 -16.03 4.15 13.54
N ILE A 100 -16.52 2.97 13.12
CA ILE A 100 -16.28 2.43 11.77
C ILE A 100 -16.83 3.37 10.70
N THR A 101 -16.02 3.63 9.67
CA THR A 101 -16.40 4.43 8.50
C THR A 101 -16.28 3.62 7.21
N HIS A 102 -16.95 4.10 6.16
CA HIS A 102 -16.77 3.63 4.79
C HIS A 102 -16.72 4.86 3.89
N GLU A 103 -15.55 5.49 3.86
CA GLU A 103 -15.30 6.67 3.04
C GLU A 103 -14.98 6.22 1.61
N LYS A 104 -15.44 6.97 0.61
CA LYS A 104 -15.05 6.72 -0.77
C LYS A 104 -13.57 7.06 -0.92
N ILE A 105 -12.77 6.07 -1.31
CA ILE A 105 -11.34 6.23 -1.52
C ILE A 105 -11.08 6.38 -3.03
N GLU A 106 -10.49 7.51 -3.42
CA GLU A 106 -10.09 7.76 -4.80
C GLU A 106 -8.59 7.44 -4.96
N TYR A 107 -8.30 6.44 -5.78
CA TYR A 107 -6.94 6.00 -6.09
C TYR A 107 -6.95 5.34 -7.47
N ASN A 108 -5.96 5.67 -8.29
CA ASN A 108 -5.73 5.06 -9.60
C ASN A 108 -4.25 4.68 -9.70
N SER A 109 -3.93 3.39 -9.65
CA SER A 109 -2.56 2.87 -9.75
C SER A 109 -1.92 3.05 -11.13
N GLU A 110 -2.72 3.26 -12.18
CA GLU A 110 -2.24 3.51 -13.55
C GLU A 110 -1.82 4.97 -13.77
N GLN A 111 -2.22 5.87 -12.87
CA GLN A 111 -1.82 7.28 -12.95
C GLN A 111 -0.39 7.46 -12.43
N LEU A 112 0.58 7.67 -13.33
CA LEU A 112 1.95 7.99 -12.93
C LEU A 112 1.97 9.25 -12.04
N SER A 113 2.69 9.17 -10.93
CA SER A 113 2.96 10.33 -10.08
C SER A 113 3.92 11.27 -10.82
N LEU A 114 3.41 12.38 -11.33
CA LEU A 114 4.26 13.49 -11.76
C LEU A 114 4.91 14.07 -10.50
N LEU A 115 6.19 13.76 -10.29
CA LEU A 115 7.00 14.44 -9.26
C LEU A 115 7.19 15.91 -9.60
#